data_AF-A0A536QB26-F1
#
_entry.id   AF-A0A536QB26-F1
#
_cell.length_a   1.000
_cell.length_b   1.000
_cell.length_c   1.000
_cell.angle_alpha   90.00
_cell.angle_beta   90.00
_cell.angle_gamma   90.00
#
_symmetry.space_group_name_H-M   'P 1'
#
loop_
_entity.id
_entity.type
_entity.pdbx_description
1 polymer ?
#
loop_
_entity_poly.entity_id
_entity_poly.type
_entity_poly.pdbx_seq_one_letter_code
_entity_poly.pdbx_strand_id
1 'polypeptide(L)'
;MGEILQAILAITLIDLAMSGDNALVIGIVARGLPRSQRRRAIVFGAGAAVVLRVMAAAAVTLLLTIQYLQLVGGLALVVIAY
;
A
#
# COMPACT_ATOMS: atom_id res chain seq x y z
N MET A 1 19.56 14.35 -3.64
CA MET A 1 18.74 14.49 -2.41
C MET A 1 17.30 14.91 -2.74
N GLY A 2 17.08 15.90 -3.62
CA GLY A 2 15.73 16.35 -4.00
C GLY A 2 14.86 15.28 -4.68
N GLU A 3 15.42 14.45 -5.55
CA GLU A 3 14.68 13.41 -6.30
C GLU A 3 14.11 12.31 -5.39
N ILE A 4 14.88 11.83 -4.41
CA ILE A 4 14.42 10.81 -3.46
C ILE A 4 13.31 11.38 -2.57
N LEU A 5 13.46 12.63 -2.11
CA LEU A 5 12.41 13.30 -1.33
C LEU A 5 11.12 13.45 -2.14
N GLN A 6 11.22 13.85 -3.41
CA GLN A 6 10.06 13.92 -4.31
C GLN A 6 9.40 12.55 -4.51
N ALA A 7 10.18 11.49 -4.73
CA ALA A 7 9.66 10.14 -4.90
C ALA A 7 8.93 9.64 -3.64
N ILE A 8 9.52 9.81 -2.46
CA ILE A 8 8.89 9.44 -1.18
C ILE A 8 7.57 10.19 -0.99
N LEU A 9 7.56 11.49 -1.28
CA LEU A 9 6.37 12.32 -1.11
C LEU A 9 5.26 11.92 -2.08
N ALA A 10 5.59 11.66 -3.35
CA ALA A 10 4.64 11.18 -4.36
C ALA A 10 4.06 9.81 -3.99
N ILE A 11 4.89 8.85 -3.61
CA ILE A 11 4.46 7.51 -3.19
C ILE A 11 3.55 7.61 -1.98
N THR A 12 3.92 8.40 -0.97
CA THR A 12 3.11 8.60 0.25
C THR A 12 1.74 9.19 -0.07
N LEU A 13 1.67 10.18 -0.96
CA LEU A 13 0.42 10.81 -1.37
C LEU A 13 -0.49 9.83 -2.14
N ILE A 14 0.08 9.06 -3.08
CA ILE A 14 -0.66 8.04 -3.84
C ILE A 14 -1.18 6.95 -2.90
N ASP A 15 -0.32 6.45 -2.01
CA ASP A 15 -0.68 5.44 -1.03
C ASP A 15 -1.79 5.92 -0.10
N LEU A 16 -1.74 7.17 0.36
CA LEU A 16 -2.75 7.76 1.23
C LEU A 16 -4.09 7.93 0.49
N ALA A 17 -4.06 8.40 -0.76
CA ALA A 17 -5.26 8.53 -1.60
C ALA A 17 -5.94 7.17 -1.85
N MET A 18 -5.15 6.11 -2.00
CA MET A 18 -5.63 4.76 -2.29
C MET A 18 -5.87 3.91 -1.02
N SER A 19 -5.45 4.36 0.17
CA SER A 19 -5.52 3.58 1.42
C SER A 19 -6.89 3.58 2.11
N GLY A 20 -7.91 4.22 1.54
CA GLY A 20 -9.24 4.35 2.16
C GLY A 20 -9.80 3.02 2.66
N ASP A 21 -9.80 1.99 1.82
CA ASP A 21 -10.36 0.68 2.16
C ASP A 21 -9.51 -0.08 3.19
N ASN A 22 -8.18 -0.01 3.09
CA ASN A 22 -7.28 -0.71 3.99
C ASN A 22 -7.34 -0.15 5.42
N ALA A 23 -7.44 1.17 5.58
CA ALA A 23 -7.60 1.81 6.89
C ALA A 23 -8.99 1.49 7.48
N LEU A 24 -10.02 1.43 6.64
CA LEU A 24 -11.38 1.07 7.04
C LEU A 24 -11.41 -0.37 7.59
N VAL A 25 -10.84 -1.35 6.89
CA VAL A 25 -10.79 -2.75 7.35
C VAL A 25 -10.06 -2.89 8.69
N ILE A 26 -8.89 -2.27 8.84
CA ILE A 26 -8.15 -2.27 10.12
C ILE A 26 -9.01 -1.67 11.23
N GLY A 27 -9.70 -0.57 10.95
CA GLY A 27 -10.63 0.07 11.88
C GLY A 27 -11.80 -0.84 12.26
N ILE A 28 -12.41 -1.52 11.30
CA ILE A 28 -13.54 -2.44 11.51
C ILE A 28 -13.11 -3.60 12.42
N VAL A 29 -11.99 -4.26 12.11
CA VAL A 29 -11.46 -5.38 12.91
C VAL A 29 -11.10 -4.91 14.33
N ALA A 30 -10.46 -3.74 14.44
CA ALA A 30 -10.04 -3.19 15.73
C ALA A 30 -11.22 -2.73 16.63
N ARG A 31 -12.42 -2.49 16.09
CA ARG A 31 -13.60 -2.11 16.88
C ARG A 31 -14.09 -3.22 17.82
N GLY A 32 -13.79 -4.48 17.53
CA GLY A 32 -14.14 -5.61 18.41
C GLY A 32 -13.25 -5.76 19.66
N LEU A 33 -12.14 -5.00 19.75
CA LEU A 33 -11.18 -5.12 20.84
C LEU A 33 -11.47 -4.15 22.01
N PRO A 34 -11.06 -4.50 23.24
CA PRO A 34 -11.09 -3.60 24.39
C PRO A 34 -10.38 -2.28 24.09
N ARG A 35 -10.87 -1.16 24.65
CA ARG A 35 -10.35 0.19 24.34
C ARG A 35 -8.84 0.35 24.53
N SER A 36 -8.25 -0.37 25.48
CA SER A 36 -6.81 -0.40 25.74
C SER A 36 -6.00 -1.10 24.64
N GLN A 37 -6.58 -2.11 23.97
CA GLN A 37 -5.92 -2.89 22.93
C GLN A 37 -6.19 -2.34 21.53
N ARG A 38 -7.32 -1.65 21.32
CA ARG A 38 -7.71 -1.10 20.01
C ARG A 38 -6.63 -0.20 19.39
N ARG A 39 -6.01 0.69 20.18
CA ARG A 39 -4.94 1.56 19.66
C ARG A 39 -3.69 0.77 19.25
N ARG A 40 -3.31 -0.26 20.02
CA ARG A 40 -2.19 -1.14 19.67
C ARG A 40 -2.49 -1.95 18.41
N ALA A 41 -3.70 -2.50 18.30
CA ALA A 41 -4.13 -3.24 17.12
C ALA A 41 -4.12 -2.38 15.85
N ILE A 42 -4.60 -1.14 15.93
CA ILE A 42 -4.57 -0.21 14.78
C ILE A 42 -3.13 0.15 14.41
N VAL A 43 -2.28 0.51 15.38
CA VAL A 43 -0.89 0.92 15.10
C VAL A 43 -0.08 -0.25 14.54
N PHE A 44 -0.19 -1.43 15.13
CA PHE A 44 0.52 -2.61 14.68
C PHE A 44 -0.01 -3.12 13.33
N GLY A 45 -1.34 -3.12 13.14
CA GLY A 45 -1.98 -3.49 11.88
C GLY A 45 -1.61 -2.54 10.74
N ALA A 46 -1.66 -1.23 10.98
CA ALA A 46 -1.25 -0.23 10.00
C ALA A 46 0.25 -0.32 9.69
N GLY A 47 1.10 -0.48 10.72
CA GLY A 47 2.54 -0.64 10.55
C GLY A 47 2.88 -1.89 9.72
N ALA A 48 2.29 -3.03 10.05
CA ALA A 48 2.48 -4.28 9.29
C ALA A 48 1.98 -4.15 7.85
N ALA A 49 0.83 -3.50 7.62
CA ALA A 49 0.29 -3.27 6.29
C ALA A 49 1.22 -2.41 5.42
N VAL A 50 1.80 -1.34 5.98
CA VAL A 50 2.78 -0.49 5.28
C VAL A 50 4.05 -1.27 4.96
N VAL A 51 4.59 -2.03 5.92
CA VAL A 51 5.78 -2.87 5.69
C VAL A 51 5.52 -3.87 4.56
N LEU A 52 4.38 -4.56 4.59
CA LEU A 52 4.01 -5.49 3.54
C LEU A 52 3.89 -4.81 2.17
N ARG A 53 3.30 -3.59 2.11
CA ARG A 53 3.23 -2.80 0.87
C ARG A 53 4.62 -2.46 0.34
N VAL A 54 5.53 -1.98 1.18
CA VAL A 54 6.89 -1.63 0.76
C VAL A 54 7.64 -2.86 0.25
N MET A 55 7.51 -3.99 0.94
CA MET A 55 8.09 -5.26 0.51
C MET A 55 7.53 -5.73 -0.85
N ALA A 56 6.21 -5.64 -1.03
CA ALA A 56 5.56 -5.99 -2.28
C ALA A 56 5.96 -5.03 -3.42
N ALA A 57 6.00 -3.72 -3.17
CA ALA A 57 6.42 -2.72 -4.15
C ALA A 57 7.89 -2.94 -4.57
N ALA A 58 8.77 -3.26 -3.63
CA ALA A 58 10.16 -3.63 -3.92
C ALA A 58 10.21 -4.90 -4.80
N ALA A 59 9.45 -5.94 -4.45
CA ALA A 59 9.37 -7.17 -5.25
C ALA A 59 8.83 -6.90 -6.67
N VAL A 60 7.78 -6.09 -6.81
CA VAL A 60 7.23 -5.68 -8.10
C VAL A 60 8.26 -4.88 -8.90
N THR A 61 9.00 -3.98 -8.26
CA THR A 61 10.06 -3.20 -8.92
C THR A 61 11.13 -4.11 -9.50
N LEU A 62 11.51 -5.18 -8.79
CA LEU A 62 12.40 -6.21 -9.31
C LEU A 62 11.78 -6.97 -10.49
N LEU A 63 10.50 -7.33 -10.41
CA LEU A 63 9.79 -8.01 -11.50
C LEU A 63 9.67 -7.14 -12.76
N LEU A 64 9.47 -5.83 -12.62
CA LEU A 64 9.36 -4.89 -13.74
C LEU A 64 10.64 -4.75 -14.57
N THR A 65 11.76 -5.34 -14.12
CA THR A 65 12.97 -5.48 -14.96
C THR A 65 12.75 -6.43 -16.14
N ILE A 66 11.72 -7.28 -16.09
CA ILE A 66 11.34 -8.17 -17.19
C ILE A 66 10.70 -7.34 -18.31
N GLN A 67 11.28 -7.45 -19.51
CA GLN A 67 10.81 -6.73 -20.69
C GLN A 67 9.34 -7.08 -21.00
N TYR A 68 8.54 -6.06 -21.31
CA TYR A 68 7.09 -6.12 -21.55
C TYR A 68 6.19 -6.43 -20.34
N LEU A 69 6.72 -6.74 -19.15
CA LEU A 69 5.86 -7.01 -17.99
C LEU A 69 5.01 -5.79 -17.59
N GLN A 70 5.59 -4.59 -17.67
CA GLN A 70 4.86 -3.34 -17.41
C GLN A 70 3.72 -3.11 -18.41
N LEU A 71 3.91 -3.51 -19.68
CA LEU A 71 2.88 -3.39 -20.71
C LEU A 71 1.70 -4.32 -20.42
N VAL A 72 1.98 -5.58 -20.07
CA VAL A 72 0.96 -6.57 -19.70
C VAL A 72 0.21 -6.12 -18.44
N GLY A 73 0.94 -5.65 -17.42
CA GLY A 73 0.33 -5.11 -16.20
C GLY A 73 -0.56 -3.90 -16.46
N GLY A 74 -0.13 -2.97 -17.32
CA GLY A 74 -0.94 -1.82 -17.74
C GLY A 74 -2.21 -2.24 -18.49
N LEU A 75 -2.13 -3.22 -19.38
CA LEU A 75 -3.29 -3.74 -20.11
C LEU A 75 -4.29 -4.43 -19.17
N ALA A 76 -3.78 -5.21 -18.20
CA ALA A 76 -4.61 -5.84 -17.18
C ALA A 76 -5.36 -4.80 -16.34
N LEU A 77 -4.72 -3.68 -15.98
CA LEU A 77 -5.40 -2.59 -15.26
C LEU A 77 -6.54 -1.96 -16.07
N VAL A 78 -6.37 -1.79 -17.39
CA VAL A 78 -7.45 -1.31 -18.27
C VAL A 78 -8.63 -2.28 -18.26
N VAL A 79 -8.38 -3.59 -18.31
CA VAL A 79 -9.43 -4.62 -18.24
C VAL A 79 -10.13 -4.64 -16.89
N ILE A 80 -9.42 -4.40 -15.79
CA ILE A 80 -10.04 -4.35 -14.45
C ILE A 80 -10.86 -3.06 -14.26
N ALA A 81 -10.43 -1.96 -14.89
CA ALA A 81 -11.09 -0.67 -14.79
C ALA A 81 -12.36 -0.53 -15.66
N TYR A 82 -12.61 -1.45 -16.59
CA TYR A 82 -13.73 -1.45 -17.54
C TYR A 82 -14.71 -2.59 -17.24
#